data_AF-A0A847X855-F1
#
_entry.id   AF-A0A847X855-F1
#
_cell.length_a   1.000
_cell.length_b   1.000
_cell.length_c   1.000
_cell.angle_alpha   90.00
_cell.angle_beta   90.00
_cell.angle_gamma   90.00
#
_symmetry.space_group_name_H-M   'P 1'
#
loop_
_entity.id
_entity.type
_entity.pdbx_description
1 polymer ?
#
loop_
_entity_poly.entity_id
_entity_poly.type
_entity_poly.pdbx_seq_one_letter_code
_entity_poly.pdbx_strand_id
1 'polypeptide(L)'
;MINERITRVINNHQLSCQNTNRNLYILVGFDPFIDSVDLPIKPLASDISDNENAYVLEKDFKQVKEDDFVLVYVIFNFFEGGTLDESWKLQKLDLNDFEKIFIFNQTNPLSGVVDNDLDDDSRIQYIKEVMK
;
A
#
# COMPACT_ATOMS: atom_id res chain seq x y z
N MET A 1 9.22 -6.52 10.77
CA MET A 1 9.89 -5.41 10.06
C MET A 1 9.00 -4.75 8.99
N ILE A 2 8.65 -5.40 7.87
CA ILE A 2 7.74 -4.82 6.85
C ILE A 2 6.28 -4.78 7.33
N ASN A 3 5.71 -5.90 7.80
CA ASN A 3 4.31 -5.95 8.26
C ASN A 3 4.05 -4.96 9.41
N GLU A 4 4.98 -4.83 10.35
CA GLU A 4 4.91 -3.84 11.44
C GLU A 4 4.90 -2.41 10.92
N ARG A 5 5.68 -2.11 9.86
CA ARG A 5 5.72 -0.77 9.27
C ARG A 5 4.45 -0.46 8.50
N ILE A 6 3.95 -1.39 7.68
CA ILE A 6 2.66 -1.26 6.98
C ILE A 6 1.54 -1.04 8.00
N THR A 7 1.47 -1.89 9.02
CA THR A 7 0.50 -1.80 10.12
C THR A 7 0.60 -0.46 10.83
N ARG A 8 1.82 0.00 11.17
CA ARG A 8 2.02 1.28 11.84
C ARG A 8 1.58 2.47 10.99
N VAL A 9 1.87 2.47 9.69
CA VAL A 9 1.49 3.57 8.79
C VAL A 9 -0.03 3.65 8.65
N ILE A 10 -0.69 2.51 8.37
CA ILE A 10 -2.14 2.45 8.22
C ILE A 10 -2.83 2.79 9.55
N ASN A 11 -2.41 2.19 10.67
CA ASN A 11 -3.00 2.48 11.98
C ASN A 11 -2.77 3.93 12.42
N ASN A 12 -1.59 4.50 12.17
CA ASN A 12 -1.33 5.91 12.49
C ASN A 12 -2.25 6.83 11.71
N HIS A 13 -2.46 6.55 10.43
CA HIS A 13 -3.40 7.33 9.64
C HIS A 13 -4.82 7.19 10.18
N GLN A 14 -5.30 5.97 10.44
CA GLN A 14 -6.60 5.71 11.07
C GLN A 14 -6.80 6.46 12.40
N LEU A 15 -5.78 6.51 13.25
CA LEU A 15 -5.82 7.19 14.55
C LEU A 15 -5.67 8.71 14.44
N SER A 16 -4.96 9.20 13.42
CA SER A 16 -4.75 10.63 13.18
C SER A 16 -5.99 11.30 12.57
N CYS A 17 -6.79 10.55 11.83
CA CYS A 17 -8.12 10.97 11.42
C CYS A 17 -9.04 10.93 12.65
N GLN A 18 -9.12 12.04 13.41
CA GLN A 18 -10.16 12.26 14.43
C GLN A 18 -11.59 12.33 13.82
N ASN A 19 -11.79 11.76 12.65
CA ASN A 19 -12.91 11.98 11.75
C ASN A 19 -13.71 10.68 11.65
N THR A 20 -15.04 10.78 11.66
CA THR A 20 -15.96 9.65 11.46
C THR A 20 -16.06 9.18 10.00
N ASN A 21 -15.16 9.68 9.14
CA ASN A 21 -15.17 9.38 7.71
C ASN A 21 -14.66 7.96 7.45
N ARG A 22 -15.31 7.26 6.53
CA ARG A 22 -14.88 5.94 6.05
C ARG A 22 -13.75 6.13 5.05
N ASN A 23 -12.62 5.47 5.25
CA ASN A 23 -11.52 5.49 4.28
C ASN A 23 -11.56 4.22 3.42
N LEU A 24 -11.47 4.40 2.10
CA LEU A 24 -11.12 3.33 1.17
C LEU A 24 -9.65 3.48 0.80
N TYR A 25 -8.83 2.56 1.32
CA TYR A 25 -7.41 2.52 1.04
C TYR A 25 -7.15 1.84 -0.31
N ILE A 26 -6.75 2.63 -1.30
CA ILE A 26 -6.34 2.13 -2.60
C ILE A 26 -4.87 1.75 -2.50
N LEU A 27 -4.59 0.45 -2.52
CA LEU A 27 -3.25 -0.10 -2.32
C LEU A 27 -2.51 -0.15 -3.65
N VAL A 28 -1.47 0.66 -3.77
CA VAL A 28 -0.66 0.75 -4.99
C VAL A 28 0.68 0.05 -4.80
N GLY A 29 1.02 -0.85 -5.72
CA GLY A 29 2.26 -1.65 -5.69
C GLY A 29 2.21 -2.84 -4.73
N PHE A 30 1.03 -3.20 -4.22
CA PHE A 30 0.83 -4.34 -3.32
C PHE A 30 0.60 -5.68 -4.04
N ASP A 31 0.26 -5.65 -5.33
CA ASP A 31 -0.11 -6.84 -6.09
C ASP A 31 0.84 -8.04 -5.95
N PRO A 32 2.18 -7.88 -5.98
CA PRO A 32 3.09 -9.04 -5.95
C PRO A 32 3.17 -9.75 -4.60
N PHE A 33 2.69 -9.15 -3.52
CA PHE A 33 2.89 -9.65 -2.15
C PHE A 33 1.68 -9.45 -1.23
N ILE A 34 0.50 -9.07 -1.76
CA ILE A 34 -0.70 -8.84 -0.95
C ILE A 34 -1.07 -10.06 -0.08
N ASP A 35 -0.83 -11.27 -0.60
CA ASP A 35 -1.11 -12.52 0.10
C ASP A 35 -0.12 -12.84 1.24
N SER A 36 1.03 -12.17 1.30
CA SER A 36 2.06 -12.38 2.32
C SER A 36 2.16 -11.26 3.35
N VAL A 37 1.33 -10.22 3.23
CA VAL A 37 1.25 -9.11 4.20
C VAL A 37 -0.04 -9.18 5.00
N ASP A 38 0.08 -9.00 6.31
CA ASP A 38 -1.07 -8.84 7.19
C ASP A 38 -1.46 -7.37 7.28
N LEU A 39 -2.67 -7.03 6.83
CA LEU A 39 -3.19 -5.67 6.81
C LEU A 39 -4.21 -5.48 7.93
N PRO A 40 -4.17 -4.34 8.67
CA PRO A 40 -5.12 -4.06 9.74
C PRO A 40 -6.53 -3.66 9.23
N ILE A 41 -6.80 -3.87 7.95
CA ILE A 41 -8.02 -3.48 7.24
C ILE A 41 -8.47 -4.62 6.33
N LYS A 42 -9.78 -4.76 6.14
CA LYS A 42 -10.36 -5.84 5.34
C LYS A 42 -10.44 -5.46 3.85
N PRO A 43 -10.39 -6.44 2.93
CA PRO A 43 -10.65 -6.17 1.52
C PRO A 43 -12.07 -5.63 1.32
N LEU A 44 -12.25 -4.80 0.30
CA LEU A 44 -13.54 -4.26 -0.10
C LEU A 44 -14.47 -5.40 -0.56
N ALA A 45 -15.31 -5.88 0.36
CA ALA A 45 -16.35 -6.86 0.11
C ALA A 45 -17.73 -6.18 0.15
N SER A 46 -18.76 -6.86 -0.36
CA SER A 46 -20.13 -6.31 -0.43
C SER A 46 -20.72 -5.96 0.95
N ASP A 47 -20.22 -6.57 2.04
CA ASP A 47 -20.77 -6.46 3.40
C ASP A 47 -19.78 -5.79 4.38
N ILE A 48 -19.26 -4.61 4.03
CA ILE A 48 -18.48 -3.81 5.00
C ILE A 48 -19.46 -3.11 5.94
N SER A 49 -19.30 -3.34 7.24
CA SER A 49 -20.15 -2.65 8.23
C SER A 49 -19.95 -1.13 8.16
N ASP A 50 -20.97 -0.37 8.55
CA ASP A 50 -21.05 1.09 8.35
C ASP A 50 -19.88 1.90 8.95
N ASN A 51 -19.07 1.28 9.83
CA ASN A 51 -17.96 1.93 10.55
C ASN A 51 -16.57 1.33 10.23
N GLU A 52 -16.45 0.48 9.22
CA GLU A 52 -15.18 -0.18 8.90
C GLU A 52 -14.48 0.48 7.69
N ASN A 53 -13.18 0.73 7.84
CA ASN A 53 -12.30 1.04 6.71
C ASN A 53 -12.05 -0.22 5.89
N ALA A 54 -11.80 -0.05 4.60
CA ALA A 54 -11.51 -1.16 3.70
C ALA A 54 -10.33 -0.85 2.78
N TYR A 55 -9.81 -1.88 2.12
CA TYR A 55 -8.82 -1.73 1.06
C TYR A 55 -9.27 -2.34 -0.26
N VAL A 56 -8.70 -1.83 -1.34
CA VAL A 56 -8.81 -2.42 -2.68
C VAL A 56 -7.47 -2.28 -3.37
N LEU A 57 -7.10 -3.27 -4.17
CA LEU A 57 -5.91 -3.18 -5.02
C LEU A 57 -6.17 -2.17 -6.14
N GLU A 58 -5.16 -1.39 -6.51
CA GLU A 58 -5.29 -0.38 -7.57
C GLU A 58 -5.88 -0.97 -8.87
N LYS A 59 -5.42 -2.15 -9.29
CA LYS A 59 -5.91 -2.85 -10.49
C LYS A 59 -7.41 -3.19 -10.43
N ASP A 60 -7.94 -3.41 -9.23
CA ASP A 60 -9.32 -3.83 -8.98
C ASP A 60 -10.22 -2.63 -8.67
N PHE A 61 -9.64 -1.44 -8.51
CA PHE A 61 -10.37 -0.22 -8.24
C PHE A 61 -11.16 0.22 -9.48
N LYS A 62 -12.39 -0.27 -9.57
CA LYS A 62 -13.41 0.25 -10.49
C LYS A 62 -14.11 1.38 -9.77
N GLN A 63 -13.80 2.62 -10.16
CA GLN A 63 -14.40 3.88 -9.71
C GLN A 63 -15.64 3.66 -8.82
N VAL A 64 -15.40 3.42 -7.53
CA VAL A 64 -16.48 3.22 -6.56
C VAL A 64 -17.23 4.55 -6.51
N LYS A 65 -18.56 4.55 -6.35
CA LYS A 65 -19.27 5.80 -6.10
C LYS A 65 -18.62 6.47 -4.89
N GLU A 66 -17.94 7.58 -5.13
CA GLU A 66 -17.11 8.31 -4.17
C GLU A 66 -17.91 8.83 -2.96
N ASP A 67 -19.25 8.76 -3.02
CA ASP A 67 -20.15 9.34 -2.04
C ASP A 67 -20.07 8.69 -0.64
N ASP A 68 -19.54 7.46 -0.52
CA ASP A 68 -19.52 6.70 0.74
C ASP A 68 -18.14 6.63 1.42
N PHE A 69 -17.05 6.97 0.72
CA PHE A 69 -15.68 6.81 1.21
C PHE A 69 -14.79 8.00 0.84
N VAL A 70 -13.93 8.40 1.77
CA VAL A 70 -12.74 9.19 1.47
C VAL A 70 -11.71 8.25 0.84
N LEU A 71 -11.30 8.57 -0.40
CA LEU A 71 -10.30 7.79 -1.11
C LEU A 71 -8.90 8.18 -0.65
N VAL A 72 -8.12 7.17 -0.23
CA VAL A 72 -6.75 7.37 0.25
C VAL A 72 -5.84 6.38 -0.46
N TYR A 73 -4.86 6.89 -1.20
CA TYR A 73 -3.87 6.05 -1.86
C TYR A 73 -2.77 5.67 -0.87
N VAL A 74 -2.64 4.38 -0.58
CA VAL A 74 -1.52 3.84 0.21
C VAL A 74 -0.50 3.28 -0.76
N ILE A 75 0.60 4.00 -0.90
CA ILE A 75 1.61 3.71 -1.90
C ILE A 75 2.75 2.97 -1.21
N PHE A 76 2.94 1.72 -1.64
CA PHE A 76 4.07 0.92 -1.24
C PHE A 76 5.11 0.93 -2.34
N ASN A 77 6.04 1.86 -2.20
CA ASN A 77 7.07 2.06 -3.19
C ASN A 77 8.42 1.56 -2.66
N PHE A 78 8.80 0.34 -3.04
CA PHE A 78 10.15 -0.19 -2.79
C PHE A 78 11.17 0.23 -3.84
N PHE A 79 10.76 0.87 -4.93
CA PHE A 79 11.59 1.04 -6.10
C PHE A 79 11.69 2.50 -6.51
N GLU A 80 12.83 2.87 -7.09
CA GLU A 80 12.95 4.22 -7.61
C GLU A 80 12.17 4.33 -8.93
N GLY A 81 11.25 5.29 -9.03
CA GLY A 81 10.58 5.62 -10.29
C GLY A 81 9.36 4.77 -10.67
N GLY A 82 8.93 3.81 -9.87
CA GLY A 82 7.74 3.00 -10.18
C GLY A 82 7.36 1.92 -9.16
N THR A 83 6.25 1.23 -9.39
CA THR A 83 5.78 0.08 -8.60
C THR A 83 5.92 -1.22 -9.39
N LEU A 84 5.99 -2.37 -8.72
CA LEU A 84 5.99 -3.67 -9.41
C LEU A 84 4.58 -4.08 -9.83
N ASP A 85 4.45 -4.56 -11.06
CA ASP A 85 3.28 -5.32 -11.52
C ASP A 85 3.37 -6.82 -11.19
N GLU A 86 2.32 -7.58 -11.50
CA GLU A 86 2.24 -9.03 -11.29
C GLU A 86 3.32 -9.83 -12.03
N SER A 87 3.90 -9.24 -13.09
CA SER A 87 5.02 -9.82 -13.85
C SER A 87 6.38 -9.43 -13.28
N TRP A 88 6.42 -8.81 -12.10
CA TRP A 88 7.64 -8.30 -11.45
C TRP A 88 8.38 -7.25 -12.30
N LYS A 89 7.65 -6.43 -13.05
CA LYS A 89 8.20 -5.31 -13.81
C LYS A 89 7.84 -3.98 -13.19
N LEU A 90 8.77 -3.03 -13.22
CA LEU A 90 8.54 -1.66 -12.75
C LEU A 90 7.66 -0.88 -13.73
N GLN A 91 6.54 -0.39 -13.20
CA GLN A 91 5.60 0.48 -13.87
C GLN A 91 5.70 1.88 -13.31
N LYS A 92 5.74 2.88 -14.20
CA LYS A 92 5.77 4.27 -13.77
C LYS A 92 4.47 4.61 -13.05
N LEU A 93 4.62 5.20 -11.87
CA LEU A 93 3.51 5.58 -11.03
C LEU A 93 2.94 6.95 -11.51
N ASP A 94 1.73 6.95 -12.05
CA ASP A 94 1.01 8.19 -12.40
C ASP A 94 0.01 8.52 -11.29
N LEU A 95 0.36 9.48 -10.43
CA LEU A 95 -0.39 9.75 -9.21
C LEU A 95 -1.35 10.94 -9.39
N ASN A 96 -2.64 10.65 -9.60
CA ASN A 96 -3.74 11.62 -9.55
C ASN A 96 -3.75 12.45 -8.24
N ASP A 97 -4.52 13.55 -8.18
CA ASP A 97 -4.52 14.55 -7.08
C ASP A 97 -5.14 14.11 -5.73
N PHE A 98 -5.32 12.81 -5.48
CA PHE A 98 -5.89 12.30 -4.23
C PHE A 98 -4.89 12.32 -3.06
N GLU A 99 -5.39 12.10 -1.84
CA GLU A 99 -4.56 11.93 -0.65
C GLU A 99 -3.65 10.70 -0.79
N LYS A 100 -2.37 10.88 -0.45
CA LYS A 100 -1.30 9.89 -0.66
C LYS A 100 -0.55 9.63 0.63
N ILE A 101 -0.48 8.37 1.03
CA ILE A 101 0.31 7.88 2.14
C ILE A 101 1.40 7.00 1.58
N PHE A 102 2.66 7.44 1.72
CA PHE A 102 3.81 6.65 1.32
C PHE A 102 4.30 5.83 2.50
N ILE A 103 4.34 4.50 2.35
CA ILE A 103 4.87 3.60 3.40
C ILE A 103 6.39 3.77 3.55
N PHE A 104 7.04 4.16 2.46
CA PHE A 104 8.45 4.52 2.41
C PHE A 104 8.60 5.93 1.87
N ASN A 105 9.17 6.80 2.70
CA ASN A 105 9.28 8.24 2.42
C ASN A 105 10.75 8.66 2.39
N GLN A 106 11.64 7.78 1.95
CA GLN A 106 13.10 7.93 2.05
C GLN A 106 13.78 7.54 0.75
N THR A 107 14.96 8.12 0.52
CA THR A 107 15.88 7.83 -0.60
C THR A 107 16.17 6.33 -0.74
N ASN A 108 16.17 5.59 0.38
CA ASN A 108 16.19 4.13 0.38
C ASN A 108 14.91 3.61 1.07
N PRO A 109 13.95 3.06 0.32
CA PRO A 109 12.71 2.54 0.89
C PRO A 109 12.91 1.27 1.72
N LEU A 110 14.06 0.60 1.64
CA LEU A 110 14.43 -0.51 2.52
C LEU A 110 15.24 -0.09 3.74
N SER A 111 15.42 1.22 3.97
CA SER A 111 16.10 1.72 5.17
C SER A 111 15.39 1.21 6.44
N GLY A 112 16.10 0.37 7.20
CA GLY A 112 15.58 -0.33 8.38
C GLY A 112 14.87 -1.67 8.11
N VAL A 113 14.95 -2.19 6.87
CA VAL A 113 14.60 -3.56 6.44
C VAL A 113 15.84 -4.30 5.97
N VAL A 114 16.71 -3.61 5.23
CA VAL A 114 18.03 -4.07 4.80
C VAL A 114 19.04 -2.95 5.06
N ASP A 115 20.17 -3.27 5.68
CA ASP A 115 21.19 -2.27 6.07
C ASP A 115 22.03 -1.78 4.88
N ASN A 116 21.93 -2.45 3.73
CA ASN A 116 22.66 -2.11 2.51
C ASN A 116 21.76 -1.46 1.47
N ASP A 117 22.33 -0.54 0.69
CA ASP A 117 21.65 0.02 -0.48
C ASP A 117 21.57 -1.06 -1.56
N LEU A 118 20.36 -1.54 -1.84
CA LEU A 118 20.08 -2.55 -2.86
C LEU A 118 19.62 -1.85 -4.14
N ASP A 119 20.08 -2.32 -5.30
CA ASP A 119 19.47 -1.98 -6.59
C ASP A 119 18.09 -2.65 -6.76
N ASP A 120 17.28 -2.16 -7.70
CA ASP A 120 15.90 -2.64 -7.87
C ASP A 120 15.81 -4.15 -8.16
N ASP A 121 16.75 -4.74 -8.88
CA ASP A 121 16.81 -6.19 -9.12
C ASP A 121 17.04 -6.98 -7.82
N SER A 122 17.96 -6.50 -6.97
CA SER A 122 18.23 -7.07 -5.66
C SER A 122 17.05 -6.88 -4.70
N ARG A 123 16.34 -5.75 -4.79
CA ARG A 123 15.10 -5.49 -4.04
C ARG A 123 13.99 -6.46 -4.45
N ILE A 124 13.83 -6.73 -5.75
CA ILE A 124 12.90 -7.74 -6.28
C ILE A 124 13.22 -9.12 -5.71
N GLN A 125 14.50 -9.53 -5.74
CA GLN A 125 14.89 -10.84 -5.21
C GLN A 125 14.68 -10.95 -3.70
N TYR A 126 15.05 -9.90 -2.95
CA TYR A 126 14.80 -9.85 -1.51
C TYR A 126 13.31 -10.05 -1.19
N ILE A 127 12.41 -9.38 -1.91
CA ILE A 127 10.96 -9.55 -1.73
C ILE A 127 10.55 -11.00 -2.03
N LYS A 128 11.05 -11.60 -3.13
CA LYS A 128 10.76 -13.01 -3.48
C LYS A 128 11.26 -14.02 -2.45
N GLU A 129 12.33 -13.70 -1.72
CA GLU A 129 12.95 -14.60 -0.75
C GLU A 129 12.34 -14.45 0.65
N VAL A 130 12.05 -13.22 1.08
CA VAL A 130 11.65 -12.90 2.46
C VAL A 130 10.12 -12.84 2.63
N MET A 131 9.37 -12.56 1.56
CA MET A 131 7.91 -12.44 1.60
C MET A 131 7.19 -13.68 1.03
N LYS A 132 7.79 -14.87 1.18
CA LYS A 132 7.15 -16.17 0.89
C LYS A 132 6.12 -16.57 1.93
#